data_AF-A0AAW2KPZ0-F1
#
_entry.id   AF-A0AAW2KPZ0-F1
#
_cell.length_a   1.000
_cell.length_b   1.000
_cell.length_c   1.000
_cell.angle_alpha   90.00
_cell.angle_beta   90.00
_cell.angle_gamma   90.00
#
_symmetry.space_group_name_H-M   'P 1'
#
loop_
_entity.id
_entity.type
_entity.pdbx_description
1 polymer ?
#
loop_
_entity_poly.entity_id
_entity_poly.type
_entity_poly.pdbx_seq_one_letter_code
_entity_poly.pdbx_strand_id
1 'polypeptide(L)'
;MGPNLLATTSSIGMGCKAKPLRYTALSVFEGERFVLNYIKVFLQKMWSDLLVKILKTLVDFISFIKDDVLFVLESMKSFQHFDISKVEKLLNAFFAKATAYEETGSSSSDKLSKVLLERQLKEANSRHQDAQVKKSEEISKIQSTIDELERIKNKLMDLKEQRMNLCAALKGQKQFLHNAKTEVYEIEVEIATLENIIPLNDKAVENLEFSRTNLDVL
;
A
#
# COMPACT_ATOMS: atom_id res chain seq x y z
N MET A 1 -2.95 -27.43 -126.58
CA MET A 1 -4.12 -27.50 -125.67
C MET A 1 -3.86 -28.63 -124.68
N GLY A 2 -3.78 -28.33 -123.39
CA GLY A 2 -3.50 -29.33 -122.33
C GLY A 2 -4.75 -30.11 -121.89
N PRO A 3 -4.76 -30.74 -120.69
CA PRO A 3 -3.63 -31.13 -119.85
C PRO A 3 -3.76 -32.54 -119.18
N ASN A 4 -2.65 -32.99 -118.58
CA ASN A 4 -2.45 -33.73 -117.31
C ASN A 4 -3.17 -35.08 -117.02
N LEU A 5 -2.39 -36.08 -116.59
CA LEU A 5 -2.31 -36.48 -115.16
C LEU A 5 -1.12 -37.42 -114.84
N LEU A 6 -0.35 -37.03 -113.81
CA LEU A 6 0.33 -37.76 -112.72
C LEU A 6 1.18 -39.04 -112.96
N ALA A 7 2.44 -38.98 -112.50
CA ALA A 7 3.00 -39.94 -111.54
C ALA A 7 4.22 -39.37 -110.78
N THR A 8 4.28 -39.70 -109.50
CA THR A 8 5.16 -39.21 -108.42
C THR A 8 6.42 -40.07 -108.26
N THR A 9 7.57 -39.49 -107.89
CA THR A 9 8.61 -40.19 -107.08
C THR A 9 9.39 -39.22 -106.17
N SER A 10 9.82 -39.78 -105.03
CA SER A 10 10.44 -39.19 -103.84
C SER A 10 11.97 -39.15 -103.90
N SER A 11 12.64 -38.21 -103.20
CA SER A 11 13.88 -38.48 -102.43
C SER A 11 14.41 -37.29 -101.60
N ILE A 12 14.41 -37.46 -100.27
CA ILE A 12 15.44 -37.20 -99.22
C ILE A 12 16.55 -36.14 -99.46
N GLY A 13 16.77 -35.24 -98.47
CA GLY A 13 18.11 -34.67 -98.19
C GLY A 13 18.22 -33.37 -97.36
N MET A 14 18.61 -33.49 -96.09
CA MET A 14 19.29 -32.57 -95.13
C MET A 14 19.56 -31.07 -95.46
N GLY A 15 19.37 -30.19 -94.45
CA GLY A 15 20.31 -29.05 -94.21
C GLY A 15 19.81 -27.76 -93.54
N CYS A 16 20.17 -27.57 -92.26
CA CYS A 16 20.52 -26.30 -91.57
C CYS A 16 19.47 -25.23 -91.14
N LYS A 17 19.05 -25.40 -89.87
CA LYS A 17 18.86 -24.44 -88.76
C LYS A 17 18.82 -22.91 -89.04
N ALA A 18 17.71 -22.29 -88.61
CA ALA A 18 17.70 -21.03 -87.87
C ALA A 18 16.87 -21.21 -86.57
N LYS A 19 17.45 -20.91 -85.41
CA LYS A 19 16.74 -20.88 -84.12
C LYS A 19 15.97 -19.57 -84.00
N PRO A 20 14.67 -19.57 -83.67
CA PRO A 20 14.06 -18.45 -82.97
C PRO A 20 14.36 -18.57 -81.47
N LEU A 21 14.66 -17.42 -80.89
CA LEU A 21 15.15 -17.22 -79.54
C LEU A 21 14.20 -17.76 -78.47
N ARG A 22 14.82 -18.22 -77.37
CA ARG A 22 14.18 -18.43 -76.08
C ARG A 22 13.63 -17.10 -75.56
N TYR A 23 12.32 -16.94 -75.62
CA TYR A 23 11.49 -16.06 -74.78
C TYR A 23 10.13 -16.80 -74.76
N THR A 24 9.53 -17.18 -73.64
CA THR A 24 9.50 -16.54 -72.33
C THR A 24 9.12 -17.63 -71.34
N ALA A 25 9.91 -17.86 -70.29
CA ALA A 25 9.35 -18.42 -69.08
C ALA A 25 8.49 -17.31 -68.45
N LEU A 26 7.29 -17.11 -69.00
CA LEU A 26 6.27 -16.29 -68.39
C LEU A 26 5.89 -17.02 -67.10
N SER A 27 6.47 -16.57 -66.00
CA SER A 27 5.95 -16.83 -64.66
C SER A 27 4.50 -16.35 -64.66
N VAL A 28 3.55 -17.28 -64.80
CA VAL A 28 2.13 -17.00 -64.62
C VAL A 28 1.97 -16.66 -63.15
N PHE A 29 1.99 -15.36 -62.84
CA PHE A 29 1.68 -14.88 -61.50
C PHE A 29 0.22 -15.23 -61.22
N GLU A 30 -0.02 -16.24 -60.38
CA GLU A 30 -1.34 -16.61 -59.90
C GLU A 30 -1.82 -15.62 -58.82
N GLY A 31 -2.01 -14.36 -59.22
CA GLY A 31 -2.43 -13.28 -58.33
C GLY A 31 -3.74 -13.59 -57.61
N GLU A 32 -4.68 -14.27 -58.28
CA GLU A 32 -5.94 -14.68 -57.68
C GLU A 32 -5.73 -15.65 -56.50
N ARG A 33 -4.89 -16.66 -56.68
CA ARG A 33 -4.56 -17.62 -55.62
C ARG A 33 -3.83 -16.93 -54.46
N PHE A 34 -2.96 -15.98 -54.76
CA PHE A 34 -2.26 -15.18 -53.76
C PHE A 34 -3.24 -14.35 -52.91
N VAL A 35 -4.19 -13.65 -53.53
CA VAL A 35 -5.22 -12.86 -52.84
C VAL A 35 -6.15 -13.75 -52.01
N LEU A 36 -6.64 -14.86 -52.58
CA LEU A 36 -7.51 -15.81 -51.87
C LEU A 36 -6.82 -16.40 -50.63
N ASN A 37 -5.53 -16.71 -50.72
CA ASN A 37 -4.77 -17.22 -49.58
C ASN A 37 -4.66 -16.17 -48.46
N TYR A 38 -4.46 -14.91 -48.81
CA TYR A 38 -4.40 -13.83 -47.81
C TYR A 38 -5.76 -13.58 -47.14
N ILE A 39 -6.85 -13.54 -47.92
CA ILE A 39 -8.22 -13.43 -47.40
C ILE A 39 -8.52 -14.60 -46.45
N LYS A 40 -8.13 -15.83 -46.81
CA LYS A 40 -8.30 -17.01 -45.96
C LYS A 40 -7.60 -16.84 -44.60
N VAL A 41 -6.34 -16.41 -44.59
CA VAL A 41 -5.58 -16.18 -43.36
C VAL A 41 -6.23 -15.09 -42.50
N PHE A 42 -6.70 -14.00 -43.12
CA PHE A 42 -7.41 -12.94 -42.43
C PHE A 42 -8.70 -13.43 -41.77
N LEU A 43 -9.53 -14.18 -42.50
CA LEU A 43 -10.77 -14.76 -41.98
C LEU A 43 -10.52 -15.76 -40.84
N GLN A 44 -9.48 -16.58 -40.96
CA GLN A 44 -9.08 -17.50 -39.88
C GLN A 44 -8.67 -16.75 -38.61
N LYS A 45 -7.95 -15.64 -38.75
CA LYS A 45 -7.56 -14.79 -37.62
C LYS A 45 -8.78 -14.14 -36.98
N MET A 46 -9.65 -13.52 -37.78
CA MET A 46 -10.91 -12.94 -37.29
C MET A 46 -11.76 -13.96 -36.52
N TRP A 47 -11.88 -15.18 -37.06
CA TRP A 47 -12.60 -16.26 -36.38
C TRP A 47 -11.95 -16.68 -35.06
N SER A 48 -10.63 -16.78 -35.02
CA SER A 48 -9.89 -17.15 -33.81
C SER A 48 -10.05 -16.10 -32.71
N ASP A 49 -9.92 -14.82 -33.07
CA ASP A 49 -10.07 -13.71 -32.14
C ASP A 49 -11.52 -13.63 -31.60
N LEU A 50 -12.50 -13.87 -32.48
CA LEU A 50 -13.91 -13.95 -32.12
C LEU A 50 -14.20 -15.09 -31.13
N LEU A 51 -13.67 -16.28 -31.40
CA LEU A 51 -13.80 -17.43 -30.50
C LEU A 51 -13.20 -17.15 -29.13
N VAL A 52 -12.04 -16.50 -29.07
CA VAL A 52 -11.42 -16.09 -27.80
C VAL A 52 -12.32 -15.12 -27.04
N LYS A 53 -12.95 -14.16 -27.72
CA LYS A 53 -13.88 -13.21 -27.10
C LYS A 53 -15.13 -13.92 -26.56
N ILE A 54 -15.69 -14.86 -27.31
CA ILE A 54 -16.85 -15.67 -26.88
C ILE A 54 -16.49 -16.53 -25.66
N LEU A 55 -15.37 -17.27 -25.71
CA LEU A 55 -14.95 -18.16 -24.63
C LEU A 55 -14.53 -17.43 -23.34
N LYS A 56 -14.07 -16.18 -23.44
CA LYS A 56 -13.76 -15.32 -22.28
C LYS A 56 -14.98 -14.67 -21.66
N THR A 57 -16.12 -14.67 -22.35
CA THR A 57 -17.35 -14.08 -21.85
C THR A 57 -18.05 -15.09 -20.94
N LEU A 58 -18.35 -14.69 -19.70
CA LEU A 58 -19.10 -15.54 -18.78
C LEU A 58 -20.49 -15.83 -19.35
N VAL A 59 -21.06 -16.97 -18.98
CA VAL A 59 -22.35 -17.43 -19.51
C VAL A 59 -23.46 -16.40 -19.31
N ASP A 60 -23.46 -15.72 -18.17
CA ASP A 60 -24.46 -14.72 -17.80
C ASP A 60 -24.34 -13.39 -18.57
N PHE A 61 -23.27 -13.22 -19.36
CA PHE A 61 -23.04 -12.03 -20.18
C PHE A 61 -22.92 -12.34 -21.68
N ILE A 62 -23.23 -13.57 -22.10
CA ILE A 62 -23.13 -13.99 -23.50
C ILE A 62 -24.06 -13.18 -24.39
N SER A 63 -25.26 -12.79 -23.94
CA SER A 63 -26.19 -12.00 -24.76
C SER A 63 -25.63 -10.62 -25.16
N PHE A 64 -24.79 -10.01 -24.31
CA PHE A 64 -24.22 -8.67 -24.56
C PHE A 64 -23.23 -8.63 -25.73
N ILE A 65 -22.58 -9.75 -26.05
CA ILE A 65 -21.63 -9.82 -27.16
C ILE A 65 -22.28 -10.23 -28.49
N LYS A 66 -23.59 -10.51 -28.49
CA LYS A 66 -24.32 -11.01 -29.66
C LYS A 66 -24.19 -10.07 -30.86
N ASP A 67 -24.42 -8.78 -30.66
CA ASP A 67 -24.40 -7.80 -31.74
C ASP A 67 -22.99 -7.63 -32.32
N ASP A 68 -21.96 -7.61 -31.46
CA ASP A 68 -20.56 -7.61 -31.87
C ASP A 68 -20.21 -8.85 -32.72
N VAL A 69 -20.69 -10.02 -32.31
CA VAL A 69 -20.43 -11.29 -32.99
C VAL A 69 -21.15 -11.35 -34.35
N LEU A 70 -22.40 -10.90 -34.40
CA LEU A 70 -23.15 -10.81 -35.66
C LEU A 70 -22.53 -9.80 -36.63
N PHE A 71 -22.02 -8.67 -36.13
CA PHE A 71 -21.31 -7.69 -36.93
C PHE A 71 -20.06 -8.27 -37.60
N VAL A 72 -19.27 -9.05 -36.84
CA VAL A 72 -18.08 -9.72 -37.39
C VAL A 72 -18.47 -10.77 -38.43
N LEU A 73 -19.53 -11.56 -38.18
CA LEU A 73 -20.02 -12.54 -39.15
C LEU A 73 -20.47 -11.89 -40.46
N GLU A 74 -21.22 -10.79 -40.39
CA GLU A 74 -21.66 -10.05 -41.58
C GLU A 74 -20.45 -9.50 -42.36
N SER A 75 -19.44 -9.00 -41.63
CA SER A 75 -18.17 -8.57 -42.24
C SER A 75 -17.45 -9.72 -42.94
N MET A 76 -17.42 -10.92 -42.36
CA MET A 76 -16.83 -12.11 -42.99
C MET A 76 -17.60 -12.57 -44.25
N LYS A 77 -18.93 -12.42 -44.25
CA LYS A 77 -19.81 -12.77 -45.37
C LYS A 77 -19.56 -11.93 -46.63
N SER A 78 -19.13 -10.68 -46.44
CA SER A 78 -18.82 -9.74 -47.53
C SER A 78 -17.73 -10.24 -48.48
N PHE A 79 -16.89 -11.21 -48.05
CA PHE A 79 -15.80 -11.74 -48.84
C PHE A 79 -16.19 -12.77 -49.91
N GLN A 80 -17.49 -13.12 -50.06
CA GLN A 80 -18.16 -13.96 -51.09
C GLN A 80 -17.58 -15.35 -51.44
N HIS A 81 -16.33 -15.64 -51.11
CA HIS A 81 -15.59 -16.84 -51.46
C HIS A 81 -15.68 -17.94 -50.38
N PHE A 82 -16.37 -17.67 -49.27
CA PHE A 82 -16.47 -18.57 -48.13
C PHE A 82 -17.92 -18.68 -47.63
N ASP A 83 -18.44 -19.89 -47.57
CA ASP A 83 -19.74 -20.17 -46.97
C ASP A 83 -19.61 -20.30 -45.45
N ILE A 84 -20.08 -19.28 -44.73
CA ILE A 84 -20.11 -19.25 -43.26
C ILE A 84 -21.50 -19.57 -42.69
N SER A 85 -22.48 -19.97 -43.53
CA SER A 85 -23.89 -20.14 -43.12
C SER A 85 -24.07 -21.15 -41.99
N LYS A 86 -23.22 -22.20 -41.96
CA LYS A 86 -23.23 -23.20 -40.88
C LYS A 86 -22.82 -22.60 -39.54
N VAL A 87 -21.77 -21.76 -39.55
CA VAL A 87 -21.27 -21.09 -38.35
C VAL A 87 -22.28 -20.08 -37.84
N GLU A 88 -22.87 -19.30 -38.75
CA GLU A 88 -23.93 -18.34 -38.45
C GLU A 88 -25.14 -19.02 -37.78
N LYS A 89 -25.64 -20.14 -38.33
CA LYS A 89 -26.74 -20.91 -37.74
C LYS A 89 -26.42 -21.42 -36.33
N LEU A 90 -25.22 -21.95 -36.12
CA LEU A 90 -24.79 -22.45 -34.82
C LEU A 90 -24.68 -21.33 -33.77
N LEU A 91 -24.10 -20.19 -34.14
CA LEU A 91 -23.99 -19.04 -33.26
C LEU A 91 -25.36 -18.45 -32.91
N ASN A 92 -26.27 -18.36 -33.88
CA ASN A 92 -27.64 -17.93 -33.63
C ASN A 92 -28.37 -18.86 -32.65
N ALA A 93 -28.23 -20.18 -32.81
CA ALA A 93 -28.80 -21.15 -31.87
C ALA A 93 -28.18 -21.04 -30.47
N PHE A 94 -26.86 -20.80 -30.39
CA PHE A 94 -26.16 -20.56 -29.14
C PHE A 94 -26.68 -19.31 -28.40
N PHE A 95 -26.81 -18.18 -29.10
CA PHE A 95 -27.34 -16.96 -28.51
C PHE A 95 -28.81 -17.09 -28.10
N ALA A 96 -29.64 -17.77 -28.90
CA ALA A 96 -31.03 -18.05 -28.54
C ALA A 96 -31.11 -18.84 -27.23
N LYS A 97 -30.22 -19.82 -27.03
CA LYS A 97 -30.13 -20.60 -25.80
C LYS A 97 -29.62 -19.78 -24.61
N ALA A 98 -28.65 -18.89 -24.84
CA ALA A 98 -28.14 -17.98 -23.81
C ALA A 98 -29.23 -17.00 -23.34
N THR A 99 -29.97 -16.38 -24.26
CA THR A 99 -31.10 -15.51 -23.94
C THR A 99 -32.18 -16.27 -23.16
N ALA A 100 -32.55 -17.48 -23.56
CA ALA A 100 -33.51 -18.30 -22.82
C ALA A 100 -33.00 -18.68 -21.41
N TYR A 101 -31.69 -18.90 -21.24
CA TYR A 101 -31.08 -19.14 -19.93
C TYR A 101 -31.13 -17.90 -19.03
N GLU A 102 -30.85 -16.71 -19.57
CA GLU A 102 -30.97 -15.44 -18.84
C GLU A 102 -32.42 -15.17 -18.42
N GLU A 103 -33.38 -15.38 -19.33
CA GLU A 103 -34.82 -15.22 -19.07
C GLU A 103 -35.35 -16.20 -18.01
N THR A 104 -34.92 -17.46 -18.05
CA THR A 104 -35.33 -18.48 -17.06
C THR A 104 -34.55 -18.37 -15.75
N GLY A 105 -33.31 -17.90 -15.79
CA GLY A 105 -32.43 -17.68 -14.65
C GLY A 105 -32.82 -16.47 -13.80
N SER A 106 -33.43 -15.44 -14.41
CA SER A 106 -33.84 -14.20 -13.75
C SER A 106 -34.82 -14.41 -12.57
N SER A 107 -35.61 -15.49 -12.56
CA SER A 107 -36.54 -15.80 -11.46
C SER A 107 -35.88 -16.49 -10.23
N SER A 108 -34.78 -17.24 -10.44
CA SER A 108 -34.12 -18.01 -9.36
C SER A 108 -32.81 -17.38 -8.87
N SER A 109 -32.07 -16.70 -9.75
CA SER A 109 -30.79 -16.06 -9.47
C SER A 109 -30.95 -14.79 -8.62
N ASP A 110 -32.00 -14.00 -8.84
CA ASP A 110 -32.26 -12.77 -8.06
C ASP A 110 -32.58 -13.09 -6.60
N LYS A 111 -33.31 -14.18 -6.33
CA LYS A 111 -33.60 -14.62 -4.96
C LYS A 111 -32.36 -15.18 -4.26
N LEU A 112 -31.57 -16.00 -4.94
CA LEU A 112 -30.37 -16.59 -4.36
C LEU A 112 -29.28 -15.52 -4.11
N SER A 113 -29.12 -14.59 -5.05
CA SER A 113 -28.20 -13.44 -4.94
C SER A 113 -28.63 -12.49 -3.83
N LYS A 114 -29.93 -12.20 -3.68
CA LYS A 114 -30.43 -11.36 -2.59
C LYS A 114 -30.16 -11.97 -1.21
N VAL A 115 -30.41 -13.27 -1.03
CA VAL A 115 -30.14 -13.97 0.24
C VAL A 115 -28.64 -14.00 0.56
N LEU A 116 -27.79 -14.20 -0.45
CA LEU A 116 -26.34 -14.16 -0.27
C LEU A 116 -25.84 -12.76 0.12
N LEU A 117 -26.34 -11.72 -0.55
CA LEU A 117 -26.01 -10.32 -0.25
C LEU A 117 -26.49 -9.91 1.15
N GLU A 118 -27.70 -10.30 1.55
CA GLU A 118 -28.22 -10.04 2.90
C GLU A 118 -27.36 -10.73 3.97
N ARG A 119 -26.90 -11.96 3.72
CA ARG A 119 -25.99 -12.68 4.61
C ARG A 119 -24.63 -11.96 4.72
N GLN A 120 -24.05 -11.57 3.60
CA GLN A 120 -22.78 -10.85 3.56
C GLN A 120 -22.87 -9.49 4.25
N LEU A 121 -23.97 -8.76 4.05
CA LEU A 121 -24.23 -7.48 4.70
C LEU A 121 -24.36 -7.66 6.22
N LYS A 122 -25.09 -8.68 6.66
CA LYS A 122 -25.24 -9.02 8.08
C LYS A 122 -23.89 -9.35 8.71
N GLU A 123 -23.07 -10.14 8.03
CA GLU A 123 -21.74 -10.51 8.51
C GLU A 123 -20.79 -9.31 8.55
N ALA A 124 -20.79 -8.46 7.52
CA ALA A 124 -20.00 -7.23 7.48
C ALA A 124 -20.41 -6.27 8.60
N ASN A 125 -21.71 -6.09 8.85
CA ASN A 125 -22.21 -5.27 9.94
C ASN A 125 -21.82 -5.83 11.31
N SER A 126 -21.88 -7.15 11.51
CA SER A 126 -21.42 -7.78 12.76
C SER A 126 -19.93 -7.50 13.01
N ARG A 127 -19.09 -7.72 11.99
CA ARG A 127 -17.64 -7.43 12.09
C ARG A 127 -17.37 -5.95 12.36
N HIS A 128 -18.17 -5.05 11.77
CA HIS A 128 -18.05 -3.61 12.01
C HIS A 128 -18.40 -3.25 13.45
N GLN A 129 -19.47 -3.81 14.01
CA GLN A 129 -19.86 -3.61 15.41
C GLN A 129 -18.79 -4.13 16.37
N ASP A 130 -18.26 -5.33 16.14
CA ASP A 130 -17.19 -5.91 16.96
C ASP A 130 -15.93 -5.02 16.93
N ALA A 131 -15.56 -4.51 15.76
CA ALA A 131 -14.43 -3.59 15.61
C ALA A 131 -14.69 -2.26 16.35
N GLN A 132 -15.92 -1.75 16.33
CA GLN A 132 -16.28 -0.53 17.05
C GLN A 132 -16.18 -0.72 18.57
N VAL A 133 -16.64 -1.86 19.09
CA VAL A 133 -16.53 -2.20 20.53
C VAL A 133 -15.05 -2.26 20.94
N LYS A 134 -14.22 -3.00 20.22
CA LYS A 134 -12.77 -3.07 20.50
C LYS A 134 -12.11 -1.70 20.48
N LYS A 135 -12.43 -0.87 19.48
CA LYS A 135 -11.92 0.50 19.40
C LYS A 135 -12.33 1.33 20.62
N SER A 136 -13.57 1.20 21.09
CA SER A 136 -14.05 1.92 22.27
C SER A 136 -13.32 1.50 23.56
N GLU A 137 -13.02 0.21 23.70
CA GLU A 137 -12.22 -0.32 24.82
C GLU A 137 -10.77 0.15 24.78
N GLU A 138 -10.17 0.25 23.59
CA GLU A 138 -8.82 0.80 23.44
C GLU A 138 -8.77 2.29 23.77
N ILE A 139 -9.76 3.06 23.31
CA ILE A 139 -9.87 4.50 23.63
C ILE A 139 -9.98 4.71 25.14
N SER A 140 -10.78 3.91 25.85
CA SER A 140 -10.93 4.06 27.30
C SER A 140 -9.64 3.72 28.05
N LYS A 141 -8.89 2.70 27.61
CA LYS A 141 -7.55 2.36 28.16
C LYS A 141 -6.54 3.48 27.92
N ILE A 142 -6.53 4.07 26.72
CA ILE A 142 -5.66 5.19 26.38
C ILE A 142 -5.99 6.39 27.27
N GLN A 143 -7.27 6.71 27.45
CA GLN A 143 -7.69 7.82 28.30
C GLN A 143 -7.25 7.60 29.77
N SER A 144 -7.43 6.39 30.31
CA SER A 144 -6.97 6.05 31.65
C SER A 144 -5.45 6.24 31.80
N THR A 145 -4.68 5.88 30.78
CA THR A 145 -3.22 6.05 30.77
C THR A 145 -2.84 7.54 30.76
N ILE A 146 -3.55 8.35 29.96
CA ILE A 146 -3.35 9.81 29.92
C ILE A 146 -3.61 10.42 31.30
N ASP A 147 -4.71 10.06 31.95
CA ASP A 147 -5.08 10.57 33.27
C ASP A 147 -4.06 10.17 34.36
N GLU A 148 -3.46 8.99 34.24
CA GLU A 148 -2.39 8.54 35.13
C GLU A 148 -1.09 9.31 34.89
N LEU A 149 -0.71 9.54 33.63
CA LEU A 149 0.46 10.34 33.28
C LEU A 149 0.34 11.79 33.77
N GLU A 150 -0.83 12.40 33.66
CA GLU A 150 -1.07 13.76 34.18
C GLU A 150 -0.90 13.79 35.72
N ARG A 151 -1.40 12.77 36.42
CA ARG A 151 -1.20 12.62 37.87
C ARG A 151 0.28 12.46 38.24
N ILE A 152 1.02 11.63 37.53
CA ILE A 152 2.46 11.43 37.74
C ILE A 152 3.23 12.74 37.51
N LYS A 153 2.91 13.45 36.42
CA LYS A 153 3.52 14.74 36.07
C LYS A 153 3.31 15.78 37.16
N ASN A 154 2.09 15.90 37.70
CA ASN A 154 1.81 16.83 38.79
C ASN A 154 2.61 16.46 40.05
N LYS A 155 2.63 15.18 40.42
CA LYS A 155 3.42 14.71 41.58
C LYS A 155 4.92 14.97 41.40
N LEU A 156 5.44 14.87 40.18
CA LEU A 156 6.83 15.20 39.88
C LEU A 156 7.12 16.69 40.06
N MET A 157 6.19 17.57 39.67
CA MET A 157 6.30 19.01 39.91
C MET A 157 6.33 19.33 41.40
N ASP A 158 5.43 18.75 42.18
CA ASP A 158 5.38 18.93 43.64
C ASP A 158 6.68 18.47 44.31
N LEU A 159 7.19 17.29 43.93
CA LEU A 159 8.46 16.78 44.45
C LEU A 159 9.65 17.68 44.08
N LYS A 160 9.64 18.24 42.87
CA LYS A 160 10.68 19.18 42.43
C LYS A 160 10.66 20.46 43.25
N GLU A 161 9.47 20.96 43.58
CA GLU A 161 9.29 22.12 44.47
C GLU A 161 9.77 21.81 45.90
N GLN A 162 9.32 20.70 46.48
CA GLN A 162 9.78 20.26 47.81
C GLN A 162 11.30 20.14 47.89
N ARG A 163 11.92 19.56 46.85
CA ARG A 163 13.38 19.46 46.76
C ARG A 163 14.04 20.84 46.75
N MET A 164 13.53 21.81 45.98
CA MET A 164 14.09 23.17 45.96
C MET A 164 14.00 23.84 47.33
N ASN A 165 12.86 23.69 48.01
CA ASN A 165 12.65 24.23 49.36
C ASN A 165 13.62 23.60 50.38
N LEU A 166 13.81 22.28 50.33
CA LEU A 166 14.78 21.58 51.19
C LEU A 166 16.22 22.02 50.90
N CYS A 167 16.59 22.19 49.63
CA CYS A 167 17.91 22.71 49.28
C CYS A 167 18.15 24.12 49.83
N ALA A 168 17.15 25.00 49.76
CA ALA A 168 17.22 26.35 50.32
C ALA A 168 17.35 26.31 51.86
N ALA A 169 16.55 25.49 52.53
CA ALA A 169 16.60 25.31 53.98
C ALA A 169 17.97 24.76 54.44
N LEU A 170 18.50 23.75 53.74
CA LEU A 170 19.82 23.19 54.03
C LEU A 170 20.93 24.22 53.84
N LYS A 171 20.86 25.05 52.81
CA LYS A 171 21.81 26.15 52.60
C LYS A 171 21.75 27.16 53.75
N GLY A 172 20.55 27.52 54.19
CA GLY A 172 20.33 28.39 55.34
C GLY A 172 20.92 27.82 56.63
N GLN A 173 20.64 26.56 56.94
CA GLN A 173 21.20 25.89 58.12
C GLN A 173 22.73 25.81 58.09
N LYS A 174 23.33 25.54 56.93
CA LYS A 174 24.80 25.55 56.79
C LYS A 174 25.39 26.93 57.09
N GLN A 175 24.75 28.00 56.61
CA GLN A 175 25.19 29.35 56.91
C GLN A 175 25.06 29.68 58.40
N PHE A 176 23.93 29.32 59.00
CA PHE A 176 23.71 29.53 60.44
C PHE A 176 24.76 28.81 61.29
N LEU A 177 25.02 27.53 60.97
CA LEU A 177 26.05 26.73 61.65
C LEU A 177 27.45 27.35 61.50
N HIS A 178 27.78 27.83 60.31
CA HIS A 178 29.05 28.53 60.07
C HIS A 178 29.18 29.77 60.96
N ASN A 179 28.16 30.62 60.99
CA ASN A 179 28.15 31.83 61.81
C ASN A 179 28.27 31.51 63.30
N ALA A 180 27.49 30.56 63.81
CA ALA A 180 27.55 30.14 65.20
C ALA A 180 28.94 29.59 65.57
N LYS A 181 29.58 28.84 64.68
CA LYS A 181 30.95 28.34 64.89
C LYS A 181 31.97 29.47 64.96
N THR A 182 31.81 30.50 64.14
CA THR A 182 32.66 31.71 64.19
C THR A 182 32.49 32.45 65.52
N GLU A 183 31.24 32.65 65.95
CA GLU A 183 30.93 33.33 67.22
C GLU A 183 31.48 32.57 68.43
N VAL A 184 31.33 31.23 68.46
CA VAL A 184 31.94 30.39 69.51
C VAL A 184 33.45 30.56 69.53
N TYR A 185 34.11 30.55 68.38
CA TYR A 185 35.56 30.74 68.31
C TYR A 185 36.00 32.13 68.80
N GLU A 186 35.26 33.18 68.46
CA GLU A 186 35.52 34.55 68.96
C GLU A 186 35.40 34.62 70.48
N ILE A 187 34.37 34.00 71.06
CA ILE A 187 34.18 33.89 72.51
C ILE A 187 35.31 33.09 73.16
N GLU A 188 35.72 31.95 72.57
CA GLU A 188 36.83 31.14 73.07
C GLU A 188 38.14 31.94 73.11
N VAL A 189 38.41 32.72 72.06
CA VAL A 189 39.56 33.63 72.01
C VAL A 189 39.45 34.70 73.10
N GLU A 190 38.29 35.32 73.27
CA GLU A 190 38.06 36.34 74.31
C GLU A 190 38.31 35.76 75.71
N ILE A 191 37.76 34.58 76.02
CA ILE A 191 38.00 33.87 77.29
C ILE A 191 39.51 33.66 77.50
N ALA A 192 40.22 33.11 76.52
CA ALA A 192 41.66 32.87 76.63
C ALA A 192 42.46 34.17 76.83
N THR A 193 42.05 35.29 76.22
CA THR A 193 42.69 36.58 76.46
C THR A 193 42.45 37.09 77.88
N LEU A 194 41.23 36.96 78.39
CA LEU A 194 40.88 37.34 79.76
C LEU A 194 41.63 36.49 80.79
N GLU A 195 41.71 35.17 80.57
CA GLU A 195 42.49 34.27 81.43
C GLU A 195 43.98 34.68 81.50
N ASN A 196 44.56 35.13 80.38
CA ASN A 196 45.95 35.58 80.33
C ASN A 196 46.18 37.00 80.91
N ILE A 197 45.18 37.89 80.86
CA ILE A 197 45.26 39.26 81.41
C ILE A 197 45.10 39.26 82.94
N ILE A 198 44.65 38.16 83.54
CA ILE A 198 44.64 37.98 84.99
C ILE A 198 45.96 37.29 85.41
N PRO A 199 47.07 38.02 85.64
CA PRO A 199 48.04 37.53 86.61
C PRO A 199 47.33 37.68 87.96
N LEU A 200 46.88 36.55 88.51
CA LEU A 200 46.63 36.45 89.95
C LEU A 200 47.97 36.78 90.64
N ASN A 201 48.22 38.06 90.85
CA ASN A 201 49.21 38.50 91.79
C ASN A 201 48.55 38.28 93.16
N ASP A 202 48.88 37.18 93.82
CA ASP A 202 48.33 36.82 95.13
C ASP A 202 48.40 38.01 96.12
N LYS A 203 49.42 38.87 95.96
CA LYS A 203 49.59 40.11 96.74
C LYS A 203 48.53 41.19 96.50
N ALA A 204 47.94 41.25 95.31
CA ALA A 204 46.85 42.18 94.99
C ALA A 204 45.50 41.69 95.55
N VAL A 205 45.28 40.38 95.56
CA VAL A 205 44.11 39.75 96.20
C VAL A 205 44.18 39.93 97.72
N GLU A 206 45.34 39.69 98.32
CA GLU A 206 45.59 39.87 99.76
C GLU A 206 45.40 41.35 100.20
N ASN A 207 45.82 42.31 99.38
CA ASN A 207 45.59 43.74 99.64
C ASN A 207 44.11 44.15 99.55
N LEU A 208 43.32 43.52 98.66
CA LEU A 208 41.88 43.79 98.57
C LEU A 208 41.12 43.15 99.73
N GLU A 209 41.50 41.95 100.17
CA GLU A 209 40.94 41.32 101.39
C GLU A 209 41.31 42.11 102.66
N PHE A 210 42.54 42.62 102.76
CA PHE A 210 42.95 43.49 103.86
C PHE A 210 42.17 44.83 103.86
N SER A 211 41.90 45.40 102.68
CA SER A 211 41.11 46.63 102.57
C SER A 211 39.64 46.41 102.93
N ARG A 212 39.08 45.24 102.57
CA ARG A 212 37.70 44.84 102.89
C ARG A 212 37.50 44.63 104.38
N THR A 213 38.43 43.92 105.03
CA THR A 213 38.36 43.68 106.49
C THR A 213 38.50 44.97 107.31
N ASN A 214 39.18 45.99 106.79
CA ASN A 214 39.26 47.31 107.44
C ASN A 214 38.00 48.19 107.24
N LEU A 215 37.18 47.91 106.23
CA LEU A 215 35.92 48.62 105.97
C LEU A 215 34.76 48.08 106.80
N ASP A 216 34.80 46.81 107.20
CA ASP A 216 33.80 46.18 108.08
C ASP A 216 33.99 46.51 109.58
N VAL A 217 34.98 47.36 109.94
CA VAL A 217 35.34 47.73 111.33
C VAL A 217 35.13 49.23 111.62
N LEU A 218 34.48 49.98 110.73
CA LEU A 218 33.99 51.35 110.96
C LEU A 218 32.46 51.41 110.98
#